data_AF-A0A6P8WG74-F1
#
_entry.id   AF-A0A6P8WG74-F1
#
_cell.length_a   1.000
_cell.length_b   1.000
_cell.length_c   1.000
_cell.angle_alpha   90.00
_cell.angle_beta   90.00
_cell.angle_gamma   90.00
#
_symmetry.space_group_name_H-M   'P 1'
#
loop_
_entity.id
_entity.type
_entity.pdbx_description
1 polymer ?
#
loop_
_entity_poly.entity_id
_entity_poly.type
_entity_poly.pdbx_seq_one_letter_code
_entity_poly.pdbx_strand_id
1 'polypeptide(L)'
;MSDKPAKRSRRTSAPQCDCDCAKTVKNLEDHFKLLTDLVVTVSHKIDSLQEINNEMQSQLTAVFQALQNQKAEKDNFIESIADKQYDKVFTKPKFPINSAEEMEMIDKNIDMLDVENIASTMARLLQPHGVEKQLRNIFTDDFVMAHNLDGVHGKLAIRSYKNFCEVLIEAIKATGGADSAEDQLRRALQLQKKRVFKKRSCDLKKQKMSDSFSSDYF
;
A
#
# COMPACT_ATOMS: atom_id res chain seq x y z
N MET A 1 123.22 24.91 34.78
CA MET A 1 122.04 24.36 35.49
C MET A 1 120.86 25.25 35.18
N SER A 2 119.65 24.67 35.14
CA SER A 2 118.34 25.33 34.89
C SER A 2 117.82 25.27 33.45
N ASP A 3 117.12 24.16 33.21
CA ASP A 3 115.78 24.01 32.64
C ASP A 3 115.39 24.50 31.22
N LYS A 4 114.97 23.50 30.45
CA LYS A 4 114.20 23.55 29.20
C LYS A 4 112.85 24.26 29.41
N PRO A 5 112.32 24.86 28.34
CA PRO A 5 110.92 24.63 28.00
C PRO A 5 110.80 23.93 26.64
N ALA A 6 110.24 22.71 26.68
CA ALA A 6 109.91 21.93 25.50
C ALA A 6 108.71 22.55 24.77
N LYS A 7 108.89 22.92 23.50
CA LYS A 7 107.79 23.25 22.59
C LYS A 7 106.98 21.96 22.31
N ARG A 8 105.85 21.78 22.99
CA ARG A 8 104.84 20.78 22.64
C ARG A 8 104.15 21.20 21.34
N SER A 9 104.58 20.62 20.22
CA SER A 9 103.81 20.57 18.98
C SER A 9 102.59 19.68 19.20
N ARG A 10 101.40 20.27 19.39
CA ARG A 10 100.13 19.54 19.24
C ARG A 10 99.96 19.18 17.76
N ARG A 11 100.38 17.97 17.37
CA ARG A 11 99.75 17.28 16.25
C ARG A 11 98.40 16.77 16.76
N THR A 12 97.32 17.49 16.50
CA THR A 12 95.98 16.90 16.47
C THR A 12 95.89 16.13 15.17
N SER A 13 96.29 14.85 15.18
CA SER A 13 95.86 13.92 14.15
C SER A 13 94.34 13.84 14.24
N ALA A 14 93.65 14.36 13.23
CA ALA A 14 92.23 14.08 13.06
C ALA A 14 92.06 12.55 13.10
N PRO A 15 91.11 12.02 13.88
CA PRO A 15 90.83 10.60 13.83
C PRO A 15 90.44 10.26 12.38
N GLN A 16 91.24 9.41 11.73
CA GLN A 16 90.85 8.79 10.48
C GLN A 16 89.56 8.01 10.76
N CYS A 17 88.46 8.53 10.23
CA CYS A 17 87.17 7.86 10.22
C CYS A 17 87.30 6.67 9.26
N ASP A 18 87.46 5.47 9.81
CA ASP A 18 87.41 4.22 9.07
C ASP A 18 85.99 3.98 8.55
N CYS A 19 85.74 4.50 7.34
CA CYS A 19 84.88 4.05 6.24
C CYS A 19 83.45 3.50 6.44
N ASP A 20 82.84 3.54 7.64
CA ASP A 20 81.43 3.13 7.80
C ASP A 20 80.42 4.26 7.54
N CYS A 21 80.83 5.53 7.67
CA CYS A 21 79.95 6.68 7.43
C CYS A 21 79.53 6.83 5.95
N ALA A 22 80.39 6.49 4.99
CA ALA A 22 80.04 6.60 3.57
C ALA A 22 79.03 5.53 3.12
N LYS A 23 79.13 4.32 3.70
CA LYS A 23 78.18 3.22 3.44
C LYS A 23 76.81 3.50 4.04
N THR A 24 76.76 4.06 5.25
CA THR A 24 75.50 4.44 5.89
C THR A 24 74.80 5.58 5.16
N VAL A 25 75.55 6.59 4.68
CA VAL A 25 75.00 7.67 3.85
C VAL A 25 74.43 7.14 2.55
N LYS A 26 75.16 6.27 1.84
CA LYS A 26 74.66 5.66 0.59
C LYS A 26 73.40 4.81 0.80
N ASN A 27 73.36 4.00 1.87
CA ASN A 27 72.16 3.24 2.23
C ASN A 27 70.97 4.17 2.53
N LEU A 28 71.21 5.29 3.23
CA LEU A 28 70.18 6.30 3.49
C LEU A 28 69.66 6.92 2.18
N GLU A 29 70.54 7.28 1.26
CA GLU A 29 70.17 7.80 -0.07
C GLU A 29 69.33 6.80 -0.87
N ASP A 30 69.71 5.52 -0.88
CA ASP A 30 68.95 4.45 -1.54
C ASP A 30 67.56 4.26 -0.89
N HIS A 31 67.48 4.34 0.44
CA HIS A 31 66.19 4.31 1.16
C HIS A 31 65.31 5.53 0.86
N PHE A 32 65.90 6.74 0.79
CA PHE A 32 65.16 7.94 0.40
C PHE A 32 64.64 7.86 -1.04
N LYS A 33 65.43 7.27 -1.95
CA LYS A 33 64.99 7.03 -3.32
C LYS A 33 63.81 6.07 -3.37
N LEU A 34 63.88 4.94 -2.66
CA LEU A 34 62.77 3.99 -2.54
C LEU A 34 61.51 4.61 -1.93
N LEU A 35 61.67 5.44 -0.89
CA LEU A 35 60.56 6.19 -0.30
C LEU A 35 59.93 7.16 -1.29
N THR A 36 60.74 7.85 -2.08
CA THR A 36 60.27 8.78 -3.11
C THR A 36 59.46 8.04 -4.18
N ASP A 37 60.00 6.92 -4.70
CA ASP A 37 59.33 6.09 -5.70
C ASP A 37 58.00 5.51 -5.16
N LEU A 38 57.99 5.11 -3.89
CA LEU A 38 56.78 4.62 -3.23
C LEU A 38 55.73 5.73 -3.07
N VAL A 39 56.14 6.94 -2.67
CA VAL A 39 55.24 8.10 -2.54
C VAL A 39 54.64 8.45 -3.89
N VAL A 40 55.43 8.47 -4.96
CA VAL A 40 54.95 8.72 -6.33
C VAL A 40 53.95 7.63 -6.74
N THR A 41 54.26 6.36 -6.47
CA THR A 41 53.36 5.24 -6.78
C THR A 41 52.04 5.33 -6.01
N VAL A 42 52.08 5.70 -4.74
CA VAL A 42 50.88 5.89 -3.91
C VAL A 42 50.06 7.08 -4.41
N SER A 43 50.71 8.19 -4.78
CA SER A 43 50.04 9.36 -5.36
C SER A 43 49.27 8.98 -6.63
N HIS A 44 49.91 8.28 -7.57
CA HIS A 44 49.23 7.82 -8.79
C HIS A 44 48.02 6.91 -8.49
N LYS A 45 48.14 6.02 -7.49
CA LYS A 45 47.02 5.17 -7.08
C LYS A 45 45.88 5.96 -6.45
N ILE A 46 46.17 7.03 -5.70
CA ILE A 46 45.16 7.94 -5.15
C ILE A 46 44.41 8.63 -6.29
N ASP A 47 45.11 9.12 -7.30
CA ASP A 47 44.51 9.80 -8.45
C ASP A 47 43.59 8.85 -9.22
N SER A 48 44.04 7.61 -9.51
CA SER A 48 43.20 6.60 -10.15
C SER A 48 41.95 6.22 -9.34
N LEU A 49 42.08 6.15 -8.00
CA LEU A 49 40.94 5.89 -7.12
C LEU A 49 39.93 7.05 -7.13
N GLN A 50 40.41 8.29 -7.23
CA GLN A 50 39.54 9.46 -7.34
C GLN A 50 38.77 9.47 -8.67
N GLU A 51 39.43 9.13 -9.77
CA GLU A 51 38.78 9.01 -11.08
C GLU A 51 37.66 7.96 -11.08
N ILE A 52 37.95 6.76 -10.56
CA ILE A 52 36.94 5.68 -10.45
C ILE A 52 35.76 6.11 -9.57
N ASN A 53 36.02 6.82 -8.47
CA ASN A 53 34.95 7.27 -7.58
C ASN A 53 34.07 8.33 -8.25
N ASN A 54 34.66 9.26 -9.02
CA ASN A 54 33.91 10.25 -9.78
C ASN A 54 33.04 9.59 -10.86
N GLU A 55 33.57 8.59 -11.57
CA GLU A 55 32.82 7.83 -12.56
C GLU A 55 31.65 7.07 -11.93
N MET A 56 31.89 6.39 -10.79
CA MET A 56 30.85 5.68 -10.05
C MET A 56 29.74 6.62 -9.58
N GLN A 57 30.07 7.82 -9.10
CA GLN A 57 29.08 8.83 -8.70
C GLN A 57 28.25 9.33 -9.90
N SER A 58 28.89 9.51 -11.06
CA SER A 58 28.20 9.85 -12.31
C SER A 58 27.22 8.76 -12.72
N GLN A 59 27.63 7.50 -12.66
CA GLN A 59 26.77 6.36 -12.98
C GLN A 59 25.58 6.25 -12.01
N LEU A 60 25.81 6.41 -10.70
CA LEU A 60 24.74 6.42 -9.69
C LEU A 60 23.70 7.51 -9.97
N THR A 61 24.15 8.70 -10.36
CA THR A 61 23.26 9.82 -10.70
C THR A 61 22.40 9.50 -11.93
N ALA A 62 23.01 8.94 -12.98
CA ALA A 62 22.30 8.55 -14.20
C ALA A 62 21.25 7.46 -13.93
N VAL A 63 21.60 6.43 -13.15
CA VAL A 63 20.66 5.38 -12.74
C VAL A 63 19.51 5.95 -11.93
N PHE A 64 19.78 6.87 -11.00
CA PHE A 64 18.73 7.48 -10.19
C PHE A 64 17.76 8.32 -11.04
N GLN A 65 18.27 9.09 -12.00
CA GLN A 65 17.43 9.82 -12.96
C GLN A 65 16.58 8.88 -13.82
N ALA A 66 17.16 7.78 -14.32
CA ALA A 66 16.41 6.78 -15.07
C ALA A 66 15.28 6.13 -14.24
N LEU A 67 15.55 5.83 -12.96
CA LEU A 67 14.54 5.31 -12.03
C LEU A 67 13.44 6.32 -11.74
N GLN A 68 13.78 7.61 -11.58
CA GLN A 68 12.79 8.67 -11.41
C GLN A 68 11.89 8.82 -12.65
N ASN A 69 12.48 8.81 -13.84
CA ASN A 69 11.72 8.88 -15.09
C ASN A 69 10.80 7.67 -15.25
N GLN A 70 11.30 6.45 -14.98
CA GLN A 70 10.50 5.24 -15.02
C GLN A 70 9.36 5.26 -13.98
N LYS A 71 9.61 5.82 -12.79
CA LYS A 71 8.57 6.00 -11.77
C LYS A 71 7.50 6.97 -12.24
N ALA A 72 7.89 8.13 -12.78
CA ALA A 72 6.95 9.12 -13.31
C ALA A 72 6.13 8.56 -14.48
N GLU A 73 6.74 7.80 -15.38
CA GLU A 73 6.05 7.10 -16.47
C GLU A 73 5.03 6.09 -15.94
N LYS A 74 5.39 5.32 -14.90
CA LYS A 74 4.47 4.40 -14.24
C LYS A 74 3.32 5.11 -13.54
N ASP A 75 3.60 6.19 -12.83
CA ASP A 75 2.58 6.98 -12.12
C ASP A 75 1.59 7.59 -13.13
N ASN A 76 2.09 8.17 -14.23
CA ASN A 76 1.26 8.68 -15.33
C ASN A 76 0.46 7.57 -16.03
N PHE A 77 1.03 6.37 -16.17
CA PHE A 77 0.31 5.22 -16.73
C PHE A 77 -0.82 4.76 -15.80
N ILE A 78 -0.56 4.69 -14.49
CA ILE A 78 -1.57 4.36 -13.47
C ILE A 78 -2.69 5.40 -13.47
N GLU A 79 -2.36 6.70 -13.55
CA GLU A 79 -3.36 7.77 -13.65
C GLU A 79 -4.16 7.67 -14.95
N SER A 80 -3.51 7.40 -16.08
CA SER A 80 -4.19 7.19 -17.36
C SER A 80 -5.08 5.94 -17.37
N ILE A 81 -4.73 4.90 -16.60
CA ILE A 81 -5.56 3.73 -16.38
C ILE A 81 -6.73 4.09 -15.47
N ALA A 82 -6.49 4.80 -14.37
CA ALA A 82 -7.55 5.20 -13.43
C ALA A 82 -8.61 6.07 -14.11
N ASP A 83 -8.18 7.01 -14.96
CA ASP A 83 -9.08 7.91 -15.71
C ASP A 83 -9.81 7.18 -16.85
N LYS A 84 -9.18 6.17 -17.48
CA LYS A 84 -9.82 5.33 -18.51
C LYS A 84 -10.67 4.20 -17.92
N GLN A 85 -10.54 3.89 -16.63
CA GLN A 85 -11.27 2.84 -15.91
C GLN A 85 -12.47 3.38 -15.10
N TYR A 86 -13.01 4.54 -15.47
CA TYR A 86 -14.42 4.83 -15.16
C TYR A 86 -15.39 3.80 -15.77
N ASP A 87 -14.90 2.90 -16.64
CA ASP A 87 -15.53 1.63 -16.99
C ASP A 87 -14.89 0.43 -16.25
N LYS A 88 -15.50 0.09 -15.10
CA LYS A 88 -15.57 -1.25 -14.46
C LYS A 88 -14.26 -1.96 -14.07
N VAL A 89 -13.46 -1.39 -13.17
CA VAL A 89 -12.81 -2.25 -12.16
C VAL A 89 -13.83 -2.52 -11.08
N PHE A 90 -14.29 -3.77 -11.00
CA PHE A 90 -15.18 -4.19 -9.91
C PHE A 90 -14.39 -4.15 -8.59
N THR A 91 -14.49 -3.05 -7.86
CA THR A 91 -14.07 -2.96 -6.46
C THR A 91 -15.12 -3.65 -5.58
N LYS A 92 -14.70 -4.26 -4.46
CA LYS A 92 -15.54 -4.99 -3.48
C LYS A 92 -16.97 -4.40 -3.36
N PRO A 93 -18.01 -5.26 -3.25
CA PRO A 93 -19.39 -4.80 -3.24
C PRO A 93 -19.61 -3.77 -2.13
N LYS A 94 -20.20 -2.63 -2.48
CA LYS A 94 -20.62 -1.62 -1.52
C LYS A 94 -22.03 -1.98 -1.07
N PHE A 95 -22.23 -2.04 0.24
CA PHE A 95 -23.55 -2.24 0.83
C PHE A 95 -24.05 -0.93 1.44
N PRO A 96 -25.37 -0.67 1.46
CA PRO A 96 -26.44 -1.51 0.92
C PRO A 96 -26.66 -1.36 -0.60
N ILE A 97 -27.04 -2.44 -1.27
CA ILE A 97 -27.31 -2.50 -2.72
C ILE A 97 -28.62 -1.77 -3.03
N ASN A 98 -28.58 -0.93 -4.06
CA ASN A 98 -29.69 -0.03 -4.39
C ASN A 98 -30.37 -0.33 -5.74
N SER A 99 -29.72 -1.05 -6.65
CA SER A 99 -30.20 -1.24 -8.02
C SER A 99 -29.97 -2.67 -8.52
N ALA A 100 -30.77 -3.06 -9.51
CA ALA A 100 -30.61 -4.36 -10.19
C ALA A 100 -29.29 -4.43 -10.97
N GLU A 101 -28.85 -3.31 -11.54
CA GLU A 101 -27.59 -3.20 -12.28
C GLU A 101 -26.37 -3.44 -11.39
N GLU A 102 -26.36 -2.84 -10.19
CA GLU A 102 -25.33 -3.09 -9.17
C GLU A 102 -25.34 -4.56 -8.76
N MET A 103 -26.51 -5.14 -8.51
CA MET A 103 -26.66 -6.56 -8.17
C MET A 103 -26.13 -7.49 -9.26
N GLU A 104 -26.47 -7.23 -10.52
CA GLU A 104 -26.00 -8.02 -11.67
C GLU A 104 -24.49 -7.91 -11.85
N MET A 105 -23.93 -6.72 -11.63
CA MET A 105 -22.49 -6.51 -11.67
C MET A 105 -21.78 -7.28 -10.54
N ILE A 106 -22.34 -7.30 -9.32
CA ILE A 106 -21.79 -8.10 -8.21
C ILE A 106 -21.86 -9.58 -8.54
N ASP A 107 -23.03 -10.09 -8.97
CA ASP A 107 -23.27 -11.51 -9.27
C ASP A 107 -22.29 -12.06 -10.32
N LYS A 108 -22.04 -11.29 -11.39
CA LYS A 108 -21.10 -11.66 -12.46
C LYS A 108 -19.64 -11.67 -12.02
N ASN A 109 -19.29 -10.88 -11.02
CA ASN A 109 -17.90 -10.71 -10.58
C ASN A 109 -17.58 -11.43 -9.27
N ILE A 110 -18.54 -12.15 -8.67
CA ILE A 110 -18.31 -12.93 -7.43
C ILE A 110 -17.17 -13.92 -7.59
N ASP A 111 -17.05 -14.58 -8.74
CA ASP A 111 -15.96 -15.55 -8.99
C ASP A 111 -14.57 -14.89 -9.06
N MET A 112 -14.50 -13.61 -9.42
CA MET A 112 -13.26 -12.82 -9.40
C MET A 112 -12.95 -12.25 -8.01
N LEU A 113 -13.90 -12.37 -7.08
CA LEU A 113 -13.77 -11.92 -5.72
C LEU A 113 -13.51 -13.10 -4.80
N ASP A 114 -12.91 -12.80 -3.66
CA ASP A 114 -12.82 -13.74 -2.57
C ASP A 114 -14.23 -13.95 -1.96
N VAL A 115 -14.88 -15.04 -2.38
CA VAL A 115 -16.23 -15.46 -2.00
C VAL A 115 -16.36 -15.53 -0.48
N GLU A 116 -15.36 -16.08 0.21
CA GLU A 116 -15.35 -16.21 1.67
C GLU A 116 -15.34 -14.85 2.35
N ASN A 117 -14.56 -13.91 1.82
CA ASN A 117 -14.53 -12.54 2.32
C ASN A 117 -15.87 -11.80 2.14
N ILE A 118 -16.58 -12.04 1.04
CA ILE A 118 -17.92 -11.47 0.82
C ILE A 118 -18.93 -12.10 1.78
N ALA A 119 -18.95 -13.43 1.89
CA ALA A 119 -19.82 -14.15 2.81
C ALA A 119 -19.61 -13.67 4.26
N SER A 120 -18.34 -13.56 4.68
CA SER A 120 -17.94 -13.04 6.00
C SER A 120 -18.39 -11.59 6.22
N THR A 121 -18.25 -10.75 5.19
CA THR A 121 -18.73 -9.36 5.26
C THR A 121 -20.24 -9.29 5.42
N MET A 122 -20.99 -10.06 4.62
CA MET A 122 -22.45 -10.14 4.75
C MET A 122 -22.86 -10.68 6.13
N ALA A 123 -22.23 -11.75 6.62
CA ALA A 123 -22.52 -12.31 7.93
C ALA A 123 -22.32 -11.28 9.05
N ARG A 124 -21.25 -10.48 8.98
CA ARG A 124 -21.00 -9.37 9.91
C ARG A 124 -22.08 -8.29 9.85
N LEU A 125 -22.58 -7.96 8.67
CA LEU A 125 -23.69 -7.00 8.49
C LEU A 125 -25.01 -7.51 9.05
N LEU A 126 -25.21 -8.84 9.07
CA LEU A 126 -26.40 -9.49 9.61
C LEU A 126 -26.35 -9.67 11.14
N GLN A 127 -25.16 -9.74 11.72
CA GLN A 127 -24.96 -9.84 13.17
C GLN A 127 -25.12 -8.49 13.89
N PRO A 128 -25.37 -8.51 15.22
CA PRO A 128 -25.68 -9.66 16.06
C PRO A 128 -27.17 -10.05 16.03
N HIS A 129 -28.02 -9.30 15.32
CA HIS A 129 -29.48 -9.40 15.44
C HIS A 129 -30.16 -10.28 14.38
N GLY A 130 -29.39 -10.89 13.49
CA GLY A 130 -29.86 -11.77 12.43
C GLY A 130 -30.50 -11.03 11.25
N VAL A 131 -30.79 -11.80 10.21
CA VAL A 131 -31.26 -11.28 8.91
C VAL A 131 -32.59 -10.54 8.99
N GLU A 132 -33.53 -10.99 9.82
CA GLU A 132 -34.85 -10.35 9.95
C GLU A 132 -34.80 -8.89 10.46
N LYS A 133 -33.75 -8.54 11.21
CA LYS A 133 -33.56 -7.19 11.73
C LYS A 133 -32.60 -6.38 10.88
N GLN A 134 -31.57 -7.01 10.32
CA GLN A 134 -30.42 -6.34 9.72
C GLN A 134 -30.36 -6.40 8.19
N LEU A 135 -31.33 -7.01 7.50
CA LEU A 135 -31.33 -7.08 6.03
C LEU A 135 -31.14 -5.72 5.33
N ARG A 136 -31.60 -4.63 5.96
CA ARG A 136 -31.41 -3.25 5.47
C ARG A 136 -29.95 -2.83 5.28
N ASN A 137 -29.02 -3.52 5.95
CA ASN A 137 -27.59 -3.28 5.82
C ASN A 137 -27.03 -3.91 4.54
N ILE A 138 -27.75 -4.83 3.91
CA ILE A 138 -27.39 -5.47 2.64
C ILE A 138 -28.20 -4.88 1.49
N PHE A 139 -29.51 -4.67 1.69
CA PHE A 139 -30.39 -4.12 0.66
C PHE A 139 -31.10 -2.87 1.12
N THR A 140 -31.15 -1.86 0.24
CA THR A 140 -31.98 -0.68 0.47
C THR A 140 -33.48 -1.01 0.44
N ASP A 141 -34.29 -0.13 1.03
CA ASP A 141 -35.74 -0.27 1.02
C ASP A 141 -36.31 -0.28 -0.41
N ASP A 142 -35.77 0.55 -1.31
CA ASP A 142 -36.21 0.61 -2.71
C ASP A 142 -35.89 -0.68 -3.47
N PHE A 143 -34.68 -1.23 -3.27
CA PHE A 143 -34.30 -2.52 -3.83
C PHE A 143 -35.25 -3.63 -3.38
N VAL A 144 -35.49 -3.73 -2.06
CA VAL A 144 -36.37 -4.75 -1.48
C VAL A 144 -37.82 -4.58 -1.96
N MET A 145 -38.27 -3.35 -2.20
CA MET A 145 -39.62 -3.11 -2.71
C MET A 145 -39.83 -3.69 -4.13
N ALA A 146 -38.81 -3.58 -4.99
CA ALA A 146 -38.81 -4.08 -6.36
C ALA A 146 -38.55 -5.59 -6.50
N HIS A 147 -37.93 -6.22 -5.50
CA HIS A 147 -37.50 -7.63 -5.56
C HIS A 147 -38.24 -8.52 -4.55
N ASN A 148 -38.29 -9.82 -4.81
CA ASN A 148 -38.56 -10.86 -3.81
C ASN A 148 -37.69 -12.09 -4.11
N LEU A 149 -37.73 -13.12 -3.26
CA LEU A 149 -36.83 -14.26 -3.46
C LEU A 149 -37.11 -14.99 -4.79
N ASP A 150 -38.40 -15.21 -5.10
CA ASP A 150 -38.82 -16.15 -6.15
C ASP A 150 -39.37 -15.49 -7.44
N GLY A 151 -39.47 -14.16 -7.51
CA GLY A 151 -39.93 -13.42 -8.71
C GLY A 151 -41.44 -13.29 -8.89
N VAL A 152 -42.24 -13.39 -7.82
CA VAL A 152 -43.71 -13.42 -7.90
C VAL A 152 -44.32 -12.01 -7.87
N HIS A 153 -45.50 -11.82 -8.48
CA HIS A 153 -46.28 -10.58 -8.49
C HIS A 153 -45.59 -9.39 -9.19
N GLY A 154 -44.94 -9.65 -10.33
CA GLY A 154 -44.28 -8.62 -11.14
C GLY A 154 -43.00 -8.06 -10.50
N LYS A 155 -42.44 -8.77 -9.52
CA LYS A 155 -41.17 -8.42 -8.86
C LYS A 155 -40.05 -9.25 -9.42
N LEU A 156 -38.84 -8.69 -9.41
CA LEU A 156 -37.64 -9.41 -9.84
C LEU A 156 -37.23 -10.44 -8.77
N ALA A 157 -36.75 -11.60 -9.23
CA ALA A 157 -36.30 -12.69 -8.36
C ALA A 157 -34.87 -12.40 -7.86
N ILE A 158 -34.62 -12.43 -6.56
CA ILE A 158 -33.24 -12.41 -6.04
C ILE A 158 -32.52 -13.71 -6.42
N ARG A 159 -33.26 -14.82 -6.52
CA ARG A 159 -32.74 -16.12 -6.96
C ARG A 159 -32.19 -16.11 -8.40
N SER A 160 -32.52 -15.12 -9.23
CA SER A 160 -31.91 -15.02 -10.57
C SER A 160 -30.43 -14.63 -10.53
N TYR A 161 -29.99 -13.98 -9.46
CA TYR A 161 -28.58 -13.67 -9.19
C TYR A 161 -27.97 -14.85 -8.43
N LYS A 162 -27.55 -15.90 -9.16
CA LYS A 162 -27.24 -17.22 -8.59
C LYS A 162 -26.09 -17.14 -7.59
N ASN A 163 -24.97 -16.57 -8.02
CA ASN A 163 -23.74 -16.52 -7.23
C ASN A 163 -23.96 -15.67 -5.98
N PHE A 164 -24.60 -14.51 -6.13
CA PHE A 164 -24.92 -13.63 -5.03
C PHE A 164 -25.87 -14.30 -4.04
N CYS A 165 -26.93 -14.94 -4.54
CA CYS A 165 -27.92 -15.59 -3.69
C CYS A 165 -27.30 -16.74 -2.89
N GLU A 166 -26.42 -17.54 -3.49
CA GLU A 166 -25.70 -18.61 -2.80
C GLU A 166 -24.84 -18.08 -1.64
N VAL A 167 -24.04 -17.05 -1.91
CA VAL A 167 -23.19 -16.39 -0.90
C VAL A 167 -24.02 -15.76 0.22
N LEU A 168 -25.14 -15.12 -0.12
CA LEU A 168 -26.03 -14.56 0.89
C LEU A 168 -26.65 -15.65 1.77
N ILE A 169 -27.07 -16.78 1.19
CA ILE A 169 -27.63 -17.90 1.92
C ILE A 169 -26.58 -18.52 2.86
N GLU A 170 -25.34 -18.64 2.42
CA GLU A 170 -24.23 -19.08 3.27
C GLU A 170 -23.99 -18.11 4.43
N ALA A 171 -23.96 -16.81 4.16
CA ALA A 171 -23.81 -15.78 5.18
C ALA A 171 -24.95 -15.83 6.22
N ILE A 172 -26.20 -16.09 5.79
CA ILE A 172 -27.34 -16.25 6.70
C ILE A 172 -27.18 -17.52 7.55
N LYS A 173 -26.77 -18.65 6.96
CA LYS A 173 -26.51 -19.89 7.71
C LYS A 173 -25.48 -19.67 8.82
N ALA A 174 -24.43 -18.90 8.54
CA ALA A 174 -23.39 -18.56 9.52
C ALA A 174 -23.90 -17.73 10.70
N THR A 175 -25.04 -17.03 10.58
CA THR A 175 -25.62 -16.27 11.70
C THR A 175 -26.33 -17.11 12.74
N GLY A 176 -26.64 -18.37 12.44
CA GLY A 176 -27.36 -19.28 13.34
C GLY A 176 -28.84 -18.96 13.44
N GLY A 177 -29.69 -19.92 13.03
CA GLY A 177 -31.15 -19.83 13.15
C GLY A 177 -31.79 -21.21 13.04
N ALA A 178 -32.99 -21.37 13.60
CA ALA A 178 -33.69 -22.65 13.63
C ALA A 178 -34.30 -23.04 12.27
N ASP A 179 -34.73 -22.04 11.49
CA ASP A 179 -35.39 -22.25 10.19
C ASP A 179 -34.37 -22.26 9.04
N SER A 180 -34.82 -22.71 7.86
CA SER A 180 -34.00 -22.65 6.65
C SER A 180 -33.57 -21.21 6.35
N ALA A 181 -32.35 -21.01 5.86
CA ALA A 181 -31.82 -19.69 5.53
C ALA A 181 -32.68 -18.97 4.47
N GLU A 182 -33.28 -19.71 3.53
CA GLU A 182 -34.21 -19.14 2.55
C GLU A 182 -35.48 -18.61 3.22
N ASP A 183 -36.06 -19.34 4.18
CA ASP A 183 -37.27 -18.90 4.87
C ASP A 183 -37.01 -17.69 5.74
N GLN A 184 -35.86 -17.65 6.40
CA GLN A 184 -35.40 -16.47 7.13
C GLN A 184 -35.26 -15.26 6.19
N LEU A 185 -34.70 -15.44 4.99
CA LEU A 185 -34.59 -14.38 3.99
C LEU A 185 -35.97 -13.92 3.48
N ARG A 186 -36.89 -14.85 3.19
CA ARG A 186 -38.28 -14.53 2.80
C ARG A 186 -38.97 -13.68 3.87
N ARG A 187 -38.87 -14.08 5.14
CA ARG A 187 -39.44 -13.33 6.27
C ARG A 187 -38.78 -11.97 6.42
N ALA A 188 -37.45 -11.88 6.31
CA ALA A 188 -36.73 -10.62 6.41
C ALA A 188 -37.17 -9.61 5.33
N LEU A 189 -37.30 -10.06 4.08
CA LEU A 189 -37.82 -9.23 2.98
C LEU A 189 -39.25 -8.74 3.26
N GLN A 190 -40.13 -9.60 3.75
CA GLN A 190 -41.50 -9.22 4.11
C GLN A 190 -41.53 -8.20 5.25
N LEU A 191 -40.71 -8.40 6.28
CA LEU A 191 -40.62 -7.49 7.43
C LEU A 191 -40.08 -6.12 7.02
N GLN A 192 -39.06 -6.06 6.17
CA GLN A 192 -38.54 -4.80 5.66
C GLN A 192 -39.60 -4.05 4.83
N LYS A 193 -40.31 -4.73 3.92
CA LYS A 193 -41.46 -4.14 3.19
C LYS A 193 -42.53 -3.60 4.14
N LYS A 194 -42.89 -4.39 5.17
CA LYS A 194 -43.87 -3.98 6.18
C LYS A 194 -43.44 -2.72 6.93
N ARG A 195 -42.14 -2.58 7.26
CA ARG A 195 -41.59 -1.36 7.88
C ARG A 195 -41.74 -0.16 6.96
N VAL A 196 -41.42 -0.30 5.67
CA VAL A 196 -41.59 0.76 4.66
C VAL A 196 -43.04 1.20 4.57
N PHE A 197 -43.98 0.27 4.41
CA PHE A 197 -45.41 0.59 4.35
C PHE A 197 -45.92 1.26 5.62
N LYS A 198 -45.50 0.78 6.79
CA LYS A 198 -45.88 1.40 8.07
C LYS A 198 -45.34 2.83 8.18
N LYS A 199 -44.09 3.06 7.80
CA LYS A 199 -43.46 4.39 7.78
C LYS A 199 -44.24 5.34 6.86
N ARG A 200 -44.46 4.95 5.60
CA ARG A 200 -45.25 5.73 4.63
C ARG A 200 -46.65 6.06 5.15
N SER A 201 -47.33 5.09 5.78
CA SER A 201 -48.67 5.32 6.36
C SER A 201 -48.63 6.33 7.53
N CYS A 202 -47.64 6.25 8.41
CA CYS A 202 -47.47 7.21 9.50
C CYS A 202 -47.16 8.62 8.98
N ASP A 203 -46.31 8.74 7.96
CA ASP A 203 -45.91 10.02 7.38
C ASP A 203 -47.11 10.71 6.69
N LEU A 204 -47.92 9.95 5.95
CA LEU A 204 -49.16 10.44 5.36
C LEU A 204 -50.17 10.95 6.41
N LYS A 205 -50.27 10.27 7.57
CA LYS A 205 -51.13 10.74 8.67
C LYS A 205 -50.63 12.06 9.25
N LYS A 206 -49.31 12.21 9.41
CA LYS A 206 -48.71 13.45 9.91
C LYS A 206 -48.92 14.63 8.95
N GLN A 207 -48.74 14.40 7.64
CA GLN A 207 -48.99 15.42 6.62
C GLN A 207 -50.45 15.89 6.63
N LYS A 208 -51.40 14.95 6.70
CA LYS A 208 -52.82 15.32 6.81
C LYS A 208 -53.13 16.16 8.06
N MET A 209 -52.47 15.87 9.18
CA MET A 209 -52.63 16.65 10.42
C MET A 209 -51.98 18.05 10.34
N SER A 210 -50.85 18.20 9.65
CA SER A 210 -50.21 19.51 9.44
C SER A 210 -50.99 20.39 8.46
N ASP A 211 -51.55 19.79 7.41
CA ASP A 211 -52.33 20.49 6.40
C ASP A 211 -53.67 20.96 6.96
N SER A 212 -54.32 20.16 7.82
CA SER A 212 -55.53 20.58 8.53
C SER A 212 -55.29 21.75 9.49
N PHE A 213 -54.10 21.89 10.07
CA PHE A 213 -53.78 22.98 11.00
C PHE A 213 -53.38 24.29 10.28
N SER A 214 -52.96 24.22 9.02
CA SER A 214 -52.63 25.41 8.21
C SER A 214 -53.84 26.02 7.49
N SER A 215 -54.93 25.26 7.34
CA SER A 215 -56.17 25.72 6.68
C SER A 215 -57.05 26.60 7.58
N ASP A 216 -56.79 26.67 8.89
CA ASP A 216 -57.60 27.43 9.85
C ASP A 216 -57.12 28.88 10.05
N TYR A 217 -56.13 29.34 9.27
CA TYR A 217 -55.51 30.67 9.38
C TYR A 217 -55.65 31.57 8.13
N PHE A 218 -56.53 31.21 7.18
CA PHE A 218 -56.92 32.07 6.05
C PHE A 218 -58.44 32.18 5.90
#